data_AF-A0A6A3DYS7-F1
#
_entry.id   AF-A0A6A3DYS7-F1
#
_cell.length_a   1.000
_cell.length_b   1.000
_cell.length_c   1.000
_cell.angle_alpha   90.00
_cell.angle_beta   90.00
_cell.angle_gamma   90.00
#
_symmetry.space_group_name_H-M   'P 1'
#
loop_
_entity.id
_entity.type
_entity.pdbx_description
1 polymer ?
#
loop_
_entity_poly.entity_id
_entity_poly.type
_entity_poly.pdbx_seq_one_letter_code
_entity_poly.pdbx_strand_id
1 'polypeptide(L)'
;MNATVQSATMQPLDDSGNFGGCQLDEGIDYVGNDIGSVHMLKPLSCCSACYYFPGCRAFTFTTHNDGTCWLKSAKGPTVVNPAARSAQPYLEAPSCGLEQGVDYVGNDIGSAPASKPGDCCDVCSTTAGCRAFSWTKQNGGTCWLKNRKDGVISKEGVTSA
;
A
#
# COMPACT_ATOMS: atom_id res chain seq x y z
N MET A 1 -12.85 -9.71 40.09
CA MET A 1 -12.96 -10.19 38.70
C MET A 1 -14.25 -9.65 38.13
N ASN A 2 -14.18 -8.70 37.19
CA ASN A 2 -15.08 -8.56 36.04
C ASN A 2 -14.73 -7.28 35.29
N ALA A 3 -14.07 -7.45 34.14
CA ALA A 3 -13.80 -6.38 33.19
C ALA A 3 -15.04 -6.21 32.30
N THR A 4 -15.68 -5.06 32.39
CA THR A 4 -16.69 -4.58 31.44
C THR A 4 -16.00 -4.23 30.12
N VAL A 5 -16.25 -5.02 29.08
CA VAL A 5 -15.85 -4.70 27.71
C VAL A 5 -16.86 -3.68 27.16
N GLN A 6 -16.40 -2.47 26.87
CA GLN A 6 -17.20 -1.48 26.14
C GLN A 6 -17.24 -1.92 24.67
N SER A 7 -18.44 -2.28 24.20
CA SER A 7 -18.73 -2.44 22.78
C SER A 7 -18.58 -1.10 22.08
N ALA A 8 -17.53 -0.96 21.25
CA ALA A 8 -17.45 0.12 20.28
C ALA A 8 -18.55 -0.10 19.23
N THR A 9 -19.53 0.81 19.23
CA THR A 9 -20.60 0.89 18.24
C THR A 9 -20.02 0.99 16.84
N MET A 10 -20.34 0.01 15.98
CA MET A 10 -20.11 0.08 14.53
C MET A 10 -20.88 1.28 13.97
N GLN A 11 -20.16 2.31 13.51
CA GLN A 11 -20.77 3.36 12.71
C GLN A 11 -21.07 2.85 11.28
N PRO A 12 -22.11 3.37 10.61
CA PRO A 12 -22.61 2.83 9.35
C PRO A 12 -21.58 3.03 8.23
N LEU A 13 -21.36 1.96 7.46
CA LEU A 13 -20.60 1.99 6.22
C LEU A 13 -21.29 2.94 5.23
N ASP A 14 -20.57 3.98 4.82
CA ASP A 14 -20.91 4.79 3.66
C ASP A 14 -21.05 3.88 2.42
N ASP A 15 -22.25 3.87 1.86
CA ASP A 15 -22.69 3.14 0.65
C ASP A 15 -22.09 3.70 -0.66
N SER A 16 -21.05 4.52 -0.58
CA SER A 16 -20.36 5.06 -1.76
C SER A 16 -19.16 4.22 -2.23
N GLY A 17 -18.84 3.10 -1.57
CA GLY A 17 -17.89 2.09 -2.09
C GLY A 17 -16.50 2.60 -2.47
N ASN A 18 -16.15 3.82 -2.09
CA ASN A 18 -14.94 4.52 -2.49
C ASN A 18 -14.08 4.78 -1.26
N PHE A 19 -13.59 3.71 -0.66
CA PHE A 19 -12.29 3.78 -0.02
C PHE A 19 -11.31 4.04 -1.17
N GLY A 20 -10.90 5.31 -1.35
CA GLY A 20 -9.93 5.77 -2.35
C GLY A 20 -8.53 5.13 -2.25
N GLY A 21 -8.42 3.99 -1.57
CA GLY A 21 -7.24 3.23 -1.16
C GLY A 21 -7.17 1.79 -1.68
N CYS A 22 -8.22 1.22 -2.29
CA CYS A 22 -8.20 -0.18 -2.73
C CYS A 22 -8.73 -0.38 -4.15
N GLN A 23 -7.82 -0.43 -5.12
CA GLN A 23 -8.12 -0.91 -6.46
C GLN A 23 -7.79 -2.41 -6.52
N LEU A 24 -8.80 -3.23 -6.85
CA LEU A 24 -8.63 -4.68 -6.93
C LEU A 24 -7.96 -5.07 -8.25
N ASP A 25 -6.88 -5.84 -8.15
CA ASP A 25 -6.35 -6.63 -9.25
C ASP A 25 -7.26 -7.87 -9.43
N GLU A 26 -8.15 -7.80 -10.40
CA GLU A 26 -9.13 -8.84 -10.71
C GLU A 26 -8.46 -10.09 -11.31
N GLY A 27 -8.71 -11.26 -10.74
CA GLY A 27 -8.17 -12.53 -11.25
C GLY A 27 -6.68 -12.73 -11.00
N ILE A 28 -6.11 -11.98 -10.06
CA ILE A 28 -4.68 -12.03 -9.71
C ILE A 28 -4.54 -12.45 -8.25
N ASP A 29 -3.67 -13.42 -8.02
CA ASP A 29 -3.20 -13.82 -6.70
C ASP A 29 -1.80 -13.23 -6.43
N TYR A 30 -1.65 -12.50 -5.33
CA TYR A 30 -0.34 -12.17 -4.79
C TYR A 30 0.14 -13.36 -3.96
N VAL A 31 1.22 -14.02 -4.35
CA VAL A 31 1.66 -15.28 -3.72
C VAL A 31 2.63 -15.01 -2.57
N GLY A 32 2.42 -15.72 -1.45
CA GLY A 32 3.28 -15.71 -0.27
C GLY A 32 3.17 -14.44 0.59
N ASN A 33 4.10 -14.27 1.53
CA ASN A 33 4.13 -13.19 2.52
C ASN A 33 2.90 -13.13 3.45
N ASP A 34 2.14 -14.23 3.57
CA ASP A 34 0.98 -14.29 4.46
C ASP A 34 1.40 -14.15 5.93
N ILE A 35 0.77 -13.22 6.62
CA ILE A 35 0.98 -12.94 8.05
C ILE A 35 -0.27 -13.22 8.90
N GLY A 36 -1.36 -13.62 8.24
CA GLY A 36 -2.61 -13.97 8.87
C GLY A 36 -3.72 -14.09 7.85
N SER A 37 -4.90 -14.51 8.30
CA SER A 37 -6.09 -14.48 7.47
C SER A 37 -7.31 -14.13 8.30
N VAL A 38 -8.31 -13.55 7.63
CA VAL A 38 -9.62 -13.27 8.21
C VAL A 38 -10.71 -13.69 7.23
N HIS A 39 -11.82 -14.18 7.75
CA HIS A 39 -12.98 -14.48 6.93
C HIS A 39 -13.74 -13.19 6.59
N MET A 40 -14.04 -12.99 5.31
CA MET A 40 -14.84 -11.86 4.81
C MET A 40 -15.74 -12.32 3.67
N LEU A 41 -16.93 -11.72 3.56
CA LEU A 41 -17.87 -12.08 2.49
C LEU A 41 -17.59 -11.39 1.14
N LYS A 42 -16.80 -10.31 1.15
CA LYS A 42 -16.54 -9.49 -0.04
C LYS A 42 -15.04 -9.17 -0.15
N PRO A 43 -14.46 -9.18 -1.36
CA PRO A 43 -13.06 -8.82 -1.58
C PRO A 43 -12.69 -7.43 -1.04
N LEU A 44 -13.53 -6.42 -1.26
CA LEU A 44 -13.27 -5.06 -0.78
C LEU A 44 -13.21 -4.96 0.75
N SER A 45 -13.88 -5.87 1.48
CA SER A 45 -13.80 -5.91 2.95
C SER A 45 -12.40 -6.32 3.45
N CYS A 46 -11.61 -7.03 2.63
CA CYS A 46 -10.20 -7.31 2.94
C CYS A 46 -9.34 -6.04 2.99
N CYS A 47 -9.78 -4.97 2.32
CA CYS A 47 -9.09 -3.68 2.36
C CYS A 47 -9.00 -3.15 3.78
N SER A 48 -10.14 -3.01 4.45
CA SER A 48 -10.22 -2.55 5.83
C SER A 48 -9.53 -3.52 6.78
N ALA A 49 -9.68 -4.84 6.56
CA ALA A 49 -8.97 -5.83 7.36
C ALA A 49 -7.46 -5.63 7.30
N CYS A 50 -6.89 -5.50 6.10
CA CYS A 50 -5.47 -5.29 5.93
C CYS A 50 -5.02 -3.92 6.44
N TYR A 51 -5.83 -2.88 6.31
CA TYR A 51 -5.52 -1.55 6.84
C TYR A 51 -5.35 -1.57 8.37
N TYR A 52 -6.20 -2.31 9.10
CA TYR A 52 -6.15 -2.39 10.56
C TYR A 52 -5.28 -3.53 11.10
N PHE A 53 -4.81 -4.46 10.26
CA PHE A 53 -3.97 -5.56 10.68
C PHE A 53 -2.50 -5.12 10.72
N PRO A 54 -1.84 -5.10 11.90
CA PRO A 54 -0.46 -4.65 12.02
C PRO A 54 0.47 -5.41 11.07
N GLY A 55 1.21 -4.65 10.26
CA GLY A 55 2.15 -5.21 9.29
C GLY A 55 1.51 -5.69 7.99
N CYS A 56 0.18 -5.63 7.81
CA CYS A 56 -0.41 -5.95 6.52
C CYS A 56 -0.21 -4.80 5.53
N ARG A 57 0.26 -5.14 4.33
CA ARG A 57 0.62 -4.25 3.21
C ARG A 57 -0.02 -4.65 1.89
N ALA A 58 -0.55 -5.88 1.82
CA ALA A 58 -1.32 -6.37 0.69
C ALA A 58 -2.28 -7.47 1.15
N PHE A 59 -3.26 -7.83 0.32
CA PHE A 59 -4.07 -9.00 0.56
C PHE A 59 -4.39 -9.73 -0.74
N THR A 60 -4.68 -11.03 -0.64
CA THR A 60 -5.44 -11.77 -1.66
C THR A 60 -6.75 -12.22 -1.02
N PHE A 61 -7.89 -11.90 -1.61
CA PHE A 61 -9.16 -12.55 -1.31
C PHE A 61 -9.35 -13.77 -2.20
N THR A 62 -9.80 -14.89 -1.63
CA THR A 62 -10.25 -16.07 -2.37
C THR A 62 -11.58 -16.59 -1.81
N THR A 63 -12.26 -17.45 -2.56
CA THR A 63 -13.50 -18.13 -2.13
C THR A 63 -13.27 -19.30 -1.17
N HIS A 64 -12.05 -19.46 -0.65
CA HIS A 64 -11.75 -20.47 0.36
C HIS A 64 -12.59 -20.22 1.63
N ASN A 65 -13.22 -21.26 2.16
CA ASN A 65 -14.13 -21.20 3.32
C ASN A 65 -15.18 -20.09 3.21
N ASP A 66 -15.85 -20.01 2.06
CA ASP A 66 -16.88 -18.99 1.76
C ASP A 66 -16.38 -17.53 1.77
N GLY A 67 -15.06 -17.34 1.81
CA GLY A 67 -14.40 -16.04 1.69
C GLY A 67 -13.25 -15.87 2.68
N THR A 68 -12.02 -15.94 2.18
CA THR A 68 -10.82 -15.75 3.00
C THR A 68 -9.98 -14.59 2.46
N CYS A 69 -9.69 -13.62 3.32
CA CYS A 69 -8.66 -12.61 3.10
C CYS A 69 -7.33 -13.13 3.63
N TRP A 70 -6.41 -13.43 2.73
CA TRP A 70 -5.02 -13.75 3.05
C TRP A 70 -4.26 -12.43 3.18
N LEU A 71 -3.96 -12.03 4.43
CA LEU A 71 -3.32 -10.77 4.78
C LEU A 71 -1.80 -10.92 4.67
N LYS A 72 -1.14 -9.97 4.00
CA LYS A 72 0.25 -10.11 3.59
C LYS A 72 1.12 -8.96 4.02
N SER A 73 2.36 -9.24 4.41
CA SER A 73 3.35 -8.20 4.77
C SER A 73 3.91 -7.42 3.58
N ALA A 74 3.74 -7.92 2.35
CA ALA A 74 4.13 -7.24 1.13
C ALA A 74 3.36 -7.80 -0.08
N LYS A 75 3.38 -7.08 -1.20
CA LYS A 75 2.97 -7.63 -2.51
C LYS A 75 4.04 -8.62 -2.98
N GLY A 76 3.69 -9.91 -3.01
CA GLY A 76 4.53 -10.98 -3.56
C GLY A 76 4.46 -11.07 -5.08
N PRO A 77 5.09 -12.09 -5.68
CA PRO A 77 4.91 -12.42 -7.10
C PRO A 77 3.43 -12.63 -7.44
N THR A 78 3.04 -12.26 -8.66
CA THR A 78 1.64 -12.34 -9.10
C THR A 78 1.41 -13.57 -9.97
N VAL A 79 0.33 -14.30 -9.72
CA VAL A 79 -0.13 -15.43 -10.54
C VAL A 79 -1.57 -15.19 -11.00
N VAL A 80 -1.88 -15.59 -12.24
CA VAL A 80 -3.26 -15.56 -12.74
C VAL A 80 -4.09 -16.62 -12.02
N ASN A 81 -5.13 -16.18 -11.32
CA ASN A 81 -6.10 -17.02 -10.67
C ASN A 81 -7.48 -16.33 -10.75
N PRO A 82 -8.40 -16.78 -11.63
CA PRO A 82 -9.69 -16.13 -11.83
C PRO A 82 -10.56 -16.00 -10.58
N ALA A 83 -10.32 -16.81 -9.55
CA ALA A 83 -11.04 -16.77 -8.28
C ALA A 83 -10.40 -15.83 -7.23
N ALA A 84 -9.22 -15.29 -7.51
CA ALA A 84 -8.49 -14.40 -6.61
C ALA A 84 -8.79 -12.93 -6.90
N ARG A 85 -8.81 -12.10 -5.85
CA ARG A 85 -8.88 -10.64 -5.93
C ARG A 85 -7.87 -10.05 -4.98
N SER A 86 -6.86 -9.36 -5.51
CA SER A 86 -5.78 -8.84 -4.68
C SER A 86 -5.78 -7.33 -4.66
N ALA A 87 -5.27 -6.71 -3.61
CA ALA A 87 -4.96 -5.29 -3.62
C ALA A 87 -3.92 -4.94 -2.57
N GLN A 88 -3.41 -3.72 -2.67
CA GLN A 88 -2.69 -3.05 -1.60
C GLN A 88 -3.61 -1.96 -1.04
N PRO A 89 -3.93 -1.96 0.27
CA PRO A 89 -4.90 -1.02 0.85
C PRO A 89 -4.35 0.40 1.06
N TYR A 90 -3.05 0.57 0.86
CA TYR A 90 -2.39 1.86 0.86
C TYR A 90 -2.23 2.28 -0.61
N LEU A 91 -3.31 2.74 -1.25
CA LEU A 91 -3.11 3.71 -2.34
C LEU A 91 -2.82 5.04 -1.65
N GLU A 92 -1.56 5.26 -1.30
CA GLU A 92 -1.12 6.64 -1.21
C GLU A 92 -1.28 7.18 -2.63
N ALA A 93 -2.23 8.11 -2.83
CA ALA A 93 -2.13 8.97 -3.99
C ALA A 93 -0.73 9.61 -3.90
N PRO A 94 0.06 9.65 -4.98
CA PRO A 94 1.35 10.31 -4.92
C PRO A 94 1.14 11.73 -4.39
N SER A 95 1.62 11.97 -3.17
CA SER A 95 1.56 13.28 -2.57
C SER A 95 2.74 14.07 -3.12
N CYS A 96 2.56 15.35 -3.43
CA CYS A 96 3.70 16.25 -3.71
C CYS A 96 4.14 17.01 -2.44
N GLY A 97 3.73 16.55 -1.26
CA GLY A 97 4.08 17.16 0.02
C GLY A 97 5.50 16.77 0.42
N LEU A 98 6.49 17.60 0.07
CA LEU A 98 7.89 17.29 0.28
C LEU A 98 8.26 17.22 1.78
N GLU A 99 8.72 16.05 2.23
CA GLU A 99 9.29 15.78 3.54
C GLU A 99 10.84 15.85 3.46
N GLN A 100 11.43 16.97 3.91
CA GLN A 100 12.88 17.16 3.90
C GLN A 100 13.56 16.37 5.02
N GLY A 101 14.72 15.78 4.72
CA GLY A 101 15.48 15.00 5.69
C GLY A 101 14.84 13.66 6.03
N VAL A 102 13.91 13.19 5.18
CA VAL A 102 13.18 11.94 5.33
C VAL A 102 13.50 11.04 4.15
N ASP A 103 13.80 9.77 4.44
CA ASP A 103 13.96 8.72 3.43
C ASP A 103 12.90 7.65 3.62
N TYR A 104 12.10 7.44 2.58
CA TYR A 104 11.24 6.26 2.48
C TYR A 104 12.11 5.07 2.07
N VAL A 105 12.25 4.08 2.95
CA VAL A 105 13.20 2.98 2.75
C VAL A 105 12.57 1.85 1.93
N GLY A 106 13.27 1.45 0.87
CA GLY A 106 12.91 0.32 0.01
C GLY A 106 11.72 0.61 -0.91
N ASN A 107 11.11 -0.47 -1.43
CA ASN A 107 9.97 -0.44 -2.35
C ASN A 107 10.22 0.28 -3.67
N ASP A 108 11.49 0.44 -4.04
CA ASP A 108 11.91 1.01 -5.31
C ASP A 108 11.42 0.15 -6.47
N ILE A 109 10.71 0.78 -7.40
CA ILE A 109 10.26 0.19 -8.67
C ILE A 109 11.02 0.76 -9.87
N GLY A 110 11.87 1.75 -9.64
CA GLY A 110 12.67 2.38 -10.66
C GLY A 110 13.32 3.66 -10.16
N SER A 111 14.03 4.33 -11.06
CA SER A 111 14.58 5.67 -10.80
C SER A 111 14.53 6.54 -12.05
N ALA A 112 14.57 7.86 -11.84
CA ALA A 112 14.60 8.84 -12.91
C ALA A 112 15.48 10.04 -12.52
N PRO A 113 16.15 10.68 -13.49
CA PRO A 113 16.87 11.93 -13.22
C PRO A 113 15.88 13.06 -12.90
N ALA A 114 16.24 13.90 -11.93
CA ALA A 114 15.43 15.06 -11.53
C ALA A 114 16.30 16.10 -10.83
N SER A 115 16.28 17.33 -11.29
CA SER A 115 17.16 18.38 -10.76
C SER A 115 16.73 18.87 -9.37
N LYS A 116 15.45 18.77 -9.02
CA LYS A 116 14.91 19.11 -7.69
C LYS A 116 13.88 18.08 -7.21
N PRO A 117 13.68 17.93 -5.88
CA PRO A 117 12.71 16.97 -5.35
C PRO A 117 11.29 17.11 -5.91
N GLY A 118 10.85 18.34 -6.19
CA GLY A 118 9.52 18.60 -6.75
C GLY A 118 9.30 17.96 -8.13
N ASP A 119 10.36 17.81 -8.94
CA ASP A 119 10.26 17.18 -10.27
C ASP A 119 9.90 15.69 -10.16
N CYS A 120 10.21 15.05 -9.03
CA CYS A 120 9.86 13.65 -8.80
C CYS A 120 8.36 13.42 -8.70
N CYS A 121 7.58 14.44 -8.34
CA CYS A 121 6.14 14.27 -8.26
C CYS A 121 5.54 14.03 -9.65
N ASP A 122 5.94 14.83 -10.64
CA ASP A 122 5.47 14.67 -12.02
C ASP A 122 5.89 13.31 -12.58
N VAL A 123 7.13 12.90 -12.33
CA VAL A 123 7.62 11.57 -12.74
C VAL A 123 6.84 10.45 -12.07
N CYS A 124 6.61 10.53 -10.76
CA CYS A 124 5.88 9.49 -10.04
C CYS A 124 4.41 9.43 -10.49
N SER A 125 3.75 10.58 -10.69
CA SER A 125 2.34 10.64 -11.13
C SER A 125 2.09 9.98 -12.49
N THR A 126 3.12 9.96 -13.35
CA THR A 126 3.07 9.37 -14.70
C THR A 126 3.68 7.97 -14.78
N THR A 127 4.35 7.51 -13.72
CA THR A 127 4.95 6.18 -13.66
C THR A 127 3.94 5.18 -13.12
N ALA A 128 3.57 4.19 -13.95
CA ALA A 128 2.65 3.13 -13.54
C ALA A 128 3.14 2.44 -12.26
N GLY A 129 2.29 2.43 -11.23
CA GLY A 129 2.58 1.81 -9.95
C GLY A 129 3.43 2.66 -8.99
N CYS A 130 3.87 3.87 -9.37
CA CYS A 130 4.51 4.77 -8.43
C CYS A 130 3.47 5.46 -7.54
N ARG A 131 3.74 5.47 -6.24
CA ARG A 131 2.87 6.00 -5.18
C ARG A 131 3.62 6.89 -4.20
N ALA A 132 4.95 6.82 -4.21
CA ALA A 132 5.83 7.64 -3.37
C ALA A 132 7.21 7.76 -4.04
N PHE A 133 8.05 8.67 -3.58
CA PHE A 133 9.45 8.75 -4.00
C PHE A 133 10.38 9.18 -2.87
N SER A 134 11.68 8.91 -3.03
CA SER A 134 12.76 9.60 -2.32
C SER A 134 13.66 10.26 -3.35
N TRP A 135 13.96 11.55 -3.21
CA TRP A 135 14.92 12.25 -4.05
C TRP A 135 16.26 12.39 -3.33
N THR A 136 17.36 12.18 -4.05
CA THR A 136 18.72 12.45 -3.56
C THR A 136 19.52 13.25 -4.59
N LYS A 137 20.62 13.88 -4.15
CA LYS A 137 21.57 14.59 -5.03
C LYS A 137 22.41 13.66 -5.93
N GLN A 138 22.18 12.35 -5.91
CA GLN A 138 22.98 11.41 -6.69
C GLN A 138 22.83 11.71 -8.20
N ASN A 139 23.93 11.63 -8.95
CA ASN A 139 23.98 11.86 -10.40
C ASN A 139 23.41 13.22 -10.84
N GLY A 140 23.57 14.26 -10.02
CA GLY A 140 23.00 15.59 -10.29
C GLY A 140 21.53 15.73 -9.88
N GLY A 141 20.97 14.69 -9.27
CA GLY A 141 19.60 14.61 -8.78
C GLY A 141 18.88 13.37 -9.32
N THR A 142 18.40 12.51 -8.43
CA THR A 142 17.76 11.23 -8.77
C THR A 142 16.50 11.04 -7.93
N CYS A 143 15.38 10.75 -8.58
CA CYS A 143 14.16 10.22 -7.96
C CYS A 143 14.24 8.71 -7.86
N TRP A 144 14.06 8.19 -6.67
CA TRP A 144 13.87 6.78 -6.39
C TRP A 144 12.37 6.52 -6.26
N LEU A 145 11.76 6.02 -7.35
CA LEU A 145 10.32 5.85 -7.49
C LEU A 145 9.88 4.60 -6.75
N LYS A 146 8.82 4.71 -5.94
CA LYS A 146 8.39 3.65 -5.03
C LYS A 146 6.94 3.31 -5.22
N ASN A 147 6.60 2.04 -5.04
CA ASN A 147 5.21 1.60 -5.10
C ASN A 147 4.40 1.85 -3.82
N ARG A 148 5.04 2.28 -2.73
CA ARG A 148 4.38 2.71 -1.48
C ARG A 148 5.37 3.39 -0.51
N LYS A 149 4.84 4.15 0.44
CA LYS A 149 5.52 4.58 1.67
C LYS A 149 5.44 3.45 2.71
N ASP A 150 6.57 3.05 3.31
CA ASP A 150 6.60 1.95 4.28
C ASP A 150 7.57 2.25 5.43
N GLY A 151 8.85 1.88 5.29
CA GLY A 151 9.88 2.29 6.23
C GLY A 151 10.18 3.77 6.07
N VAL A 152 10.28 4.51 7.18
CA VAL A 152 10.61 5.94 7.18
C VAL A 152 11.74 6.16 8.17
N ILE A 153 12.83 6.78 7.71
CA ILE A 153 13.95 7.17 8.58
C ILE A 153 14.30 8.64 8.35
N SER A 154 14.83 9.28 9.40
CA SER A 154 15.47 10.58 9.26
C SER A 154 16.84 10.40 8.60
N LYS A 155 17.05 11.08 7.47
CA LYS A 155 18.28 11.03 6.69
C LYS A 155 18.48 12.34 5.96
N GLU A 156 19.49 13.09 6.38
CA GLU A 156 19.84 14.35 5.72
C GLU A 156 20.18 14.16 4.24
N GLY A 157 19.82 15.15 3.42
CA GLY A 157 20.08 15.13 1.98
C GLY A 157 19.11 14.27 1.17
N VAL A 158 18.11 13.66 1.81
CA VAL A 158 16.97 13.00 1.15
C VAL A 158 15.72 13.87 1.29
N THR A 159 14.87 13.87 0.28
CA THR A 159 13.55 14.50 0.35
C THR A 159 12.53 13.57 -0.27
N SER A 160 11.51 13.18 0.48
CA SER A 160 10.51 12.21 0.04
C SER A 160 9.14 12.85 -0.11
N ALA A 161 8.23 12.21 -0.85
CA ALA A 161 6.80 12.53 -0.86
C ALA A 161 5.96 11.32 -1.28
#